data_AF-A0A3C0HT80-F1
#
_entry.id   AF-A0A3C0HT80-F1
#
_cell.length_a   1.000
_cell.length_b   1.000
_cell.length_c   1.000
_cell.angle_alpha   90.00
_cell.angle_beta   90.00
_cell.angle_gamma   90.00
#
_symmetry.space_group_name_H-M   'P 1'
#
loop_
_entity.id
_entity.type
_entity.pdbx_description
1 polymer ?
#
loop_
_entity_poly.entity_id
_entity_poly.type
_entity_poly.pdbx_seq_one_letter_code
_entity_poly.pdbx_strand_id
1 'polypeptide(L)'
;MSNTNASLFERGQAVIPGGVNSPVRAFGSVGGTPYFVERADGPFVYDVEGRRYIDYVQSYGPSILGHAHPDIIAAIRDAATRGTSYGAPTENEVRIAEEMTSRVEGLEMMRLVSSGTEAAMSAIRLARGATGRSKILKFAGNYHGHTDSLLVAGGSGIAQQGLKGSEGVTAGAIEDTIVAPYNVVPEIDDSIAVVCVEPIAANMGLVAPAPGFLEGLREACDAAGAMLLFDEVITGFRLCRGGAAEWFGVQPDVWCF
;
A
#
# COMPACT_ATOMS: atom_id res chain seq x y z
N MET A 1 25.11 0.49 -29.78
CA MET A 1 23.89 1.34 -29.87
C MET A 1 23.74 2.03 -28.52
N SER A 2 23.55 3.34 -28.46
CA SER A 2 23.24 3.99 -27.18
C SER A 2 21.84 3.56 -26.75
N ASN A 3 21.64 3.33 -25.45
CA ASN A 3 20.31 3.05 -24.92
C ASN A 3 19.49 4.36 -24.98
N THR A 4 18.37 4.34 -25.69
CA THR A 4 17.31 5.38 -25.64
C THR A 4 16.12 4.87 -24.85
N ASN A 5 15.26 5.78 -24.37
CA ASN A 5 14.02 5.42 -23.67
C ASN A 5 13.17 4.45 -24.53
N ALA A 6 13.02 4.75 -25.82
CA ALA A 6 12.30 3.91 -26.77
C ALA A 6 12.95 2.53 -26.97
N SER A 7 14.27 2.49 -27.15
CA SER A 7 14.97 1.21 -27.36
C SER A 7 14.91 0.29 -26.14
N LEU A 8 14.95 0.85 -24.92
CA LEU A 8 14.80 0.08 -23.69
C LEU A 8 13.38 -0.42 -23.51
N PHE A 9 12.37 0.40 -23.85
CA PHE A 9 10.98 -0.02 -23.80
C PHE A 9 10.69 -1.16 -24.79
N GLU A 10 11.15 -1.04 -26.03
CA GLU A 10 11.01 -2.09 -27.06
C GLU A 10 11.66 -3.41 -26.61
N ARG A 11 12.90 -3.34 -26.11
CA ARG A 11 13.59 -4.51 -25.56
C ARG A 11 12.87 -5.08 -24.34
N GLY A 12 12.32 -4.22 -23.49
CA GLY A 12 11.52 -4.59 -22.34
C GLY A 12 10.26 -5.35 -22.74
N GLN A 13 9.52 -4.87 -23.73
CA GLN A 13 8.30 -5.51 -24.23
C GLN A 13 8.53 -6.92 -24.77
N ALA A 14 9.73 -7.21 -25.28
CA ALA A 14 10.10 -8.55 -25.72
C ALA A 14 10.30 -9.56 -24.57
N VAL A 15 10.55 -9.11 -23.33
CA VAL A 15 10.94 -9.99 -22.21
C VAL A 15 10.18 -9.76 -20.90
N ILE A 16 9.36 -8.71 -20.81
CA ILE A 16 8.54 -8.35 -19.65
C ILE A 16 7.12 -8.05 -20.15
N PRO A 17 6.06 -8.62 -19.55
CA PRO A 17 4.68 -8.28 -19.91
C PRO A 17 4.44 -6.76 -19.87
N GLY A 18 4.05 -6.17 -20.99
CA GLY A 18 3.87 -4.71 -21.11
C GLY A 18 5.16 -3.88 -21.02
N GLY A 19 6.33 -4.53 -21.00
CA GLY A 19 7.65 -3.90 -20.90
C GLY A 19 8.05 -3.41 -19.51
N VAL A 20 7.25 -3.71 -18.47
CA VAL A 20 7.44 -3.15 -17.10
C VAL A 20 7.08 -4.14 -15.99
N ASN A 21 7.74 -4.02 -14.84
CA ASN A 21 7.44 -4.85 -13.64
C ASN A 21 6.30 -4.30 -12.77
N SER A 22 5.74 -3.14 -13.11
CA SER A 22 4.57 -2.57 -12.45
C SER A 22 3.70 -1.88 -13.51
N PRO A 23 2.41 -2.26 -13.68
CA PRO A 23 1.61 -1.85 -14.83
C PRO A 23 1.53 -0.34 -15.06
N VAL A 24 1.43 0.45 -13.99
CA VAL A 24 1.36 1.92 -14.06
C VAL A 24 2.57 2.55 -14.77
N ARG A 25 3.73 1.88 -14.75
CA ARG A 25 4.97 2.36 -15.38
C ARG A 25 4.95 2.25 -16.90
N ALA A 26 3.98 1.53 -17.48
CA ALA A 26 3.84 1.40 -18.95
C ALA A 26 3.20 2.64 -19.61
N PHE A 27 2.81 3.66 -18.83
CA PHE A 27 2.16 4.88 -19.33
C PHE A 27 0.83 4.64 -20.06
N GLY A 28 0.18 3.48 -19.87
CA GLY A 28 -1.09 3.16 -20.53
C GLY A 28 -2.20 4.19 -20.33
N SER A 29 -2.23 4.86 -19.17
CA SER A 29 -3.25 5.88 -18.84
C SER A 29 -2.95 7.27 -19.41
N VAL A 30 -1.70 7.56 -19.79
CA VAL A 30 -1.27 8.91 -20.25
C VAL A 30 -0.78 8.91 -21.70
N GLY A 31 -0.57 7.72 -22.28
CA GLY A 31 -0.02 7.54 -23.61
C GLY A 31 1.48 7.82 -23.69
N GLY A 32 2.07 7.49 -24.85
CA GLY A 32 3.48 7.70 -25.14
C GLY A 32 4.39 6.56 -24.66
N THR A 33 5.69 6.85 -24.63
CA THR A 33 6.73 5.90 -24.21
C THR A 33 7.22 6.25 -22.81
N PRO A 34 7.29 5.29 -21.87
CA PRO A 34 7.88 5.53 -20.56
C PRO A 34 9.33 5.99 -20.65
N TYR A 35 9.74 6.89 -19.75
CA TYR A 35 11.15 7.19 -19.56
C TYR A 35 11.79 6.14 -18.63
N PHE A 36 13.06 5.83 -18.88
CA PHE A 36 13.86 4.91 -18.09
C PHE A 36 14.81 5.72 -17.22
N VAL A 37 14.72 5.52 -15.90
CA VAL A 37 15.56 6.24 -14.93
C VAL A 37 17.00 5.74 -15.01
N GLU A 38 17.95 6.66 -15.18
CA GLU A 38 19.38 6.39 -15.00
C GLU A 38 19.80 6.63 -13.55
N ARG A 39 19.36 7.76 -12.97
CA ARG A 39 19.70 8.17 -11.60
C ARG A 39 18.67 9.14 -11.04
N ALA A 40 18.70 9.34 -9.73
CA ALA A 40 17.91 10.34 -9.04
C ALA A 40 18.74 10.97 -7.90
N ASP A 41 18.50 12.25 -7.61
CA ASP A 41 19.23 13.03 -6.59
C ASP A 41 18.36 14.19 -6.09
N GLY A 42 18.20 14.29 -4.77
CA GLY A 42 17.34 15.29 -4.14
C GLY A 42 15.92 15.26 -4.71
N PRO A 43 15.36 16.37 -5.21
CA PRO A 43 14.02 16.42 -5.78
C PRO A 43 13.97 16.05 -7.27
N PHE A 44 15.05 15.51 -7.85
CA PHE A 44 15.15 15.28 -9.29
C PHE A 44 15.34 13.82 -9.68
N VAL A 45 14.77 13.46 -10.83
CA VAL A 45 15.02 12.20 -11.55
C VAL A 45 15.63 12.53 -12.92
N TYR A 46 16.55 11.69 -13.38
CA TYR A 46 17.24 11.81 -14.66
C TYR A 46 17.02 10.52 -15.46
N ASP A 47 16.54 10.66 -16.70
CA ASP A 47 16.40 9.51 -17.58
C ASP A 47 17.71 9.13 -18.30
N VAL A 48 17.71 8.00 -19.01
CA VAL A 48 18.87 7.49 -19.77
C VAL A 48 19.28 8.38 -20.96
N GLU A 49 18.47 9.37 -21.31
CA GLU A 49 18.76 10.36 -22.37
C GLU A 49 19.30 11.67 -21.77
N GLY A 50 19.49 11.73 -20.44
CA GLY A 50 20.02 12.87 -19.70
C GLY A 50 18.99 13.95 -19.38
N ARG A 51 17.69 13.71 -19.64
CA ARG A 51 16.64 14.67 -19.31
C ARG A 51 16.36 14.66 -17.81
N ARG A 52 16.33 15.86 -17.22
CA ARG A 52 16.03 16.08 -15.80
C ARG A 52 14.56 16.44 -15.59
N TYR A 53 13.96 15.86 -14.56
CA TYR A 53 12.58 16.09 -14.13
C TYR A 53 12.55 16.49 -12.65
N ILE A 54 11.68 17.43 -12.28
CA ILE A 54 11.28 17.61 -10.87
C ILE A 54 10.33 16.46 -10.55
N ASP A 55 10.62 15.69 -9.51
CA ASP A 55 9.92 14.44 -9.22
C ASP A 55 8.85 14.61 -8.12
N TYR A 56 7.59 14.56 -8.54
CA TYR A 56 6.42 14.49 -7.66
C TYR A 56 5.90 13.05 -7.47
N VAL A 57 6.48 12.06 -8.14
CA VAL A 57 6.14 10.64 -7.95
C VAL A 57 6.89 10.10 -6.73
N GLN A 58 8.17 10.48 -6.53
CA GLN A 58 8.96 10.13 -5.34
C GLN A 58 8.99 8.62 -5.04
N SER A 59 9.11 7.81 -6.10
CA SER A 59 8.99 6.34 -6.04
C SER A 59 7.67 5.86 -5.41
N TYR A 60 6.57 6.61 -5.65
CA TYR A 60 5.24 6.39 -5.08
C TYR A 60 5.14 6.65 -3.56
N GLY A 61 6.04 7.44 -2.98
CA GLY A 61 5.97 7.86 -1.57
C GLY A 61 7.29 7.85 -0.77
N PRO A 62 8.13 6.79 -0.85
CA PRO A 62 9.24 6.57 0.10
C PRO A 62 10.30 7.68 0.13
N SER A 63 10.47 8.43 -0.96
CA SER A 63 11.53 9.45 -1.07
C SER A 63 11.13 10.77 -0.40
N ILE A 64 10.64 10.73 0.85
CA ILE A 64 10.18 11.92 1.59
C ILE A 64 11.30 12.92 1.87
N LEU A 65 12.54 12.45 2.06
CA LEU A 65 13.74 13.26 2.21
C LEU A 65 14.43 13.57 0.87
N GLY A 66 13.80 13.23 -0.25
CA GLY A 66 14.40 13.24 -1.58
C GLY A 66 15.24 12.00 -1.88
N HIS A 67 15.65 11.88 -3.13
CA HIS A 67 16.45 10.77 -3.64
C HIS A 67 17.90 10.86 -3.17
N ALA A 68 18.51 9.71 -2.95
CA ALA A 68 19.94 9.57 -2.62
C ALA A 68 20.42 10.41 -1.42
N HIS A 69 19.57 10.62 -0.41
CA HIS A 69 19.94 11.35 0.81
C HIS A 69 21.25 10.79 1.42
N PRO A 70 22.26 11.63 1.70
CA PRO A 70 23.61 11.18 2.02
C PRO A 70 23.68 10.23 3.22
N ASP A 71 22.92 10.52 4.28
CA ASP A 71 22.89 9.68 5.48
C ASP A 71 22.26 8.31 5.23
N ILE A 72 21.22 8.24 4.40
CA ILE A 72 20.57 6.97 4.02
C ILE A 72 21.53 6.13 3.18
N ILE A 73 22.19 6.76 2.20
CA ILE A 73 23.17 6.07 1.34
C ILE A 73 24.38 5.57 2.17
N ALA A 74 24.86 6.36 3.13
CA ALA A 74 25.93 5.95 4.02
C ALA A 74 25.52 4.73 4.86
N ALA A 75 24.33 4.74 5.46
CA ALA A 75 23.80 3.63 6.25
C ALA A 75 23.63 2.34 5.41
N ILE A 76 23.11 2.46 4.18
CA ILE A 76 22.98 1.31 3.26
C ILE A 76 24.35 0.75 2.89
N ARG A 77 25.32 1.61 2.54
CA ARG A 77 26.68 1.17 2.18
C ARG A 77 27.35 0.43 3.33
N ASP A 78 27.26 0.99 4.52
CA ASP A 78 27.80 0.38 5.74
C ASP A 78 27.16 -0.99 6.01
N ALA A 79 25.83 -1.09 5.99
CA ALA A 79 25.11 -2.35 6.14
C ALA A 79 25.52 -3.40 5.10
N ALA A 80 25.64 -3.00 3.82
CA ALA A 80 26.01 -3.92 2.74
C ALA A 80 27.40 -4.54 2.93
N THR A 81 28.36 -3.85 3.59
CA THR A 81 29.69 -4.42 3.87
C THR A 81 29.65 -5.60 4.84
N ARG A 82 28.58 -5.73 5.63
CA ARG A 82 28.37 -6.84 6.56
C ARG A 82 27.52 -7.96 5.98
N GLY A 83 27.12 -7.89 4.71
CA GLY A 83 26.15 -8.79 4.08
C GLY A 83 24.71 -8.26 4.19
N THR A 84 23.88 -8.58 3.18
CA THR A 84 22.54 -8.00 3.04
C THR A 84 21.40 -8.92 3.51
N SER A 85 21.70 -10.17 3.87
CA SER A 85 20.73 -11.14 4.38
C SER A 85 21.44 -12.25 5.14
N TYR A 86 20.84 -12.71 6.24
CA TYR A 86 21.47 -13.67 7.18
C TYR A 86 20.62 -14.90 7.50
N GLY A 87 19.30 -14.86 7.26
CA GLY A 87 18.39 -15.93 7.70
C GLY A 87 18.30 -16.10 9.23
N ALA A 88 18.73 -15.09 9.99
CA ALA A 88 18.74 -15.07 11.45
C ALA A 88 18.45 -13.65 11.96
N PRO A 89 17.96 -13.50 13.21
CA PRO A 89 17.65 -12.19 13.78
C PRO A 89 18.86 -11.25 13.89
N THR A 90 18.59 -9.96 13.82
CA THR A 90 19.57 -8.87 13.91
C THR A 90 19.12 -7.79 14.88
N GLU A 91 20.07 -7.03 15.44
CA GLU A 91 19.77 -5.88 16.29
C GLU A 91 18.93 -4.81 15.58
N ASN A 92 19.15 -4.63 14.27
CA ASN A 92 18.42 -3.62 13.49
C ASN A 92 16.92 -3.91 13.37
N GLU A 93 16.50 -5.19 13.38
CA GLU A 93 15.08 -5.57 13.41
C GLU A 93 14.42 -5.16 14.73
N VAL A 94 15.15 -5.21 15.85
CA VAL A 94 14.64 -4.74 17.15
C VAL A 94 14.57 -3.22 17.16
N ARG A 95 15.64 -2.54 16.74
CA ARG A 95 15.71 -1.07 16.73
C ARG A 95 14.63 -0.42 15.88
N ILE A 96 14.33 -0.97 14.69
CA ILE A 96 13.24 -0.45 13.87
C ILE A 96 11.87 -0.70 14.50
N ALA A 97 11.69 -1.84 15.18
CA ALA A 97 10.46 -2.10 15.91
C ALA A 97 10.24 -1.11 17.07
N GLU A 98 11.27 -0.85 17.87
CA GLU A 98 11.23 0.16 18.95
C GLU A 98 10.98 1.58 18.41
N GLU A 99 11.60 1.94 17.29
CA GLU A 99 11.37 3.26 16.67
C GLU A 99 9.92 3.40 16.19
N MET A 100 9.33 2.34 15.64
CA MET A 100 7.96 2.36 15.14
C MET A 100 6.94 2.42 16.28
N THR A 101 7.07 1.56 17.30
CA THR A 101 6.15 1.53 18.45
C THR A 101 6.25 2.78 19.32
N SER A 102 7.41 3.46 19.35
CA SER A 102 7.54 4.76 20.02
C SER A 102 7.02 5.95 19.20
N ARG A 103 6.84 5.80 17.88
CA ARG A 103 6.34 6.84 16.98
C ARG A 103 4.83 6.83 16.83
N VAL A 104 4.22 5.65 16.76
CA VAL A 104 2.80 5.47 16.45
C VAL A 104 2.06 5.09 17.73
N GLU A 105 1.24 6.00 18.22
CA GLU A 105 0.40 5.73 19.40
C GLU A 105 -0.55 4.55 19.14
N GLY A 106 -0.62 3.60 20.07
CA GLY A 106 -1.42 2.38 19.95
C GLY A 106 -0.72 1.21 19.21
N LEU A 107 0.40 1.44 18.53
CA LEU A 107 1.17 0.35 17.92
C LEU A 107 2.03 -0.36 18.98
N GLU A 108 1.52 -1.45 19.54
CA GLU A 108 2.21 -2.19 20.61
C GLU A 108 3.28 -3.16 20.09
N MET A 109 3.04 -3.77 18.92
CA MET A 109 3.93 -4.74 18.29
C MET A 109 3.87 -4.59 16.78
N MET A 110 4.95 -4.98 16.09
CA MET A 110 4.99 -4.98 14.63
C MET A 110 5.69 -6.21 14.05
N ARG A 111 5.47 -6.44 12.75
CA ARG A 111 6.16 -7.45 11.96
C ARG A 111 6.63 -6.83 10.66
N LEU A 112 7.92 -6.95 10.37
CA LEU A 112 8.47 -6.60 9.05
C LEU A 112 8.11 -7.67 8.02
N VAL A 113 7.78 -7.20 6.83
CA VAL A 113 7.47 -7.99 5.62
C VAL A 113 8.09 -7.28 4.42
N SER A 114 8.00 -7.88 3.23
CA SER A 114 8.69 -7.39 2.03
C SER A 114 7.90 -6.36 1.23
N SER A 115 6.59 -6.22 1.50
CA SER A 115 5.72 -5.27 0.78
C SER A 115 4.43 -4.95 1.53
N GLY A 116 3.76 -3.85 1.14
CA GLY A 116 2.41 -3.53 1.60
C GLY A 116 1.37 -4.63 1.30
N THR A 117 1.49 -5.32 0.16
CA THR A 117 0.65 -6.51 -0.15
C THR A 117 0.83 -7.61 0.91
N GLU A 118 2.07 -7.87 1.33
CA GLU A 118 2.37 -8.87 2.38
C GLU A 118 1.89 -8.41 3.76
N ALA A 119 1.88 -7.10 4.02
CA ALA A 119 1.35 -6.53 5.25
C ALA A 119 -0.17 -6.73 5.30
N ALA A 120 -0.89 -6.30 4.26
CA ALA A 120 -2.35 -6.42 4.18
C ALA A 120 -2.81 -7.88 4.25
N MET A 121 -2.13 -8.81 3.55
CA MET A 121 -2.50 -10.24 3.62
C MET A 121 -2.28 -10.83 5.02
N SER A 122 -1.22 -10.40 5.71
CA SER A 122 -0.89 -10.84 7.06
C SER A 122 -1.90 -10.29 8.07
N ALA A 123 -2.25 -9.01 7.93
CA ALA A 123 -3.22 -8.32 8.77
C ALA A 123 -4.65 -8.87 8.62
N ILE A 124 -5.08 -9.17 7.39
CA ILE A 124 -6.36 -9.84 7.14
C ILE A 124 -6.39 -11.24 7.77
N ARG A 125 -5.28 -12.01 7.64
CA ARG A 125 -5.20 -13.34 8.25
C ARG A 125 -5.22 -13.26 9.78
N LEU A 126 -4.53 -12.28 10.36
CA LEU A 126 -4.56 -12.00 11.80
C LEU A 126 -6.00 -11.72 12.25
N ALA A 127 -6.70 -10.81 11.58
CA ALA A 127 -8.05 -10.44 11.95
C ALA A 127 -9.04 -11.60 11.86
N ARG A 128 -8.99 -12.38 10.78
CA ARG A 128 -9.79 -13.62 10.65
C ARG A 128 -9.50 -14.60 11.78
N GLY A 129 -8.23 -14.82 12.10
CA GLY A 129 -7.82 -15.73 13.19
C GLY A 129 -8.24 -15.24 14.58
N ALA A 130 -8.14 -13.94 14.84
CA ALA A 130 -8.49 -13.33 16.12
C ALA A 130 -10.01 -13.29 16.37
N THR A 131 -10.78 -13.03 15.31
CA THR A 131 -12.25 -12.89 15.40
C THR A 131 -13.01 -14.20 15.14
N GLY A 132 -12.39 -15.17 14.46
CA GLY A 132 -13.06 -16.38 14.00
C GLY A 132 -14.01 -16.17 12.81
N ARG A 133 -13.95 -15.00 12.16
CA ARG A 133 -14.87 -14.58 11.09
C ARG A 133 -14.21 -14.70 9.71
N SER A 134 -14.98 -14.93 8.64
CA SER A 134 -14.42 -15.16 7.31
C SER A 134 -14.37 -13.90 6.44
N LYS A 135 -15.35 -13.00 6.56
CA LYS A 135 -15.48 -11.90 5.60
C LYS A 135 -14.56 -10.73 5.92
N ILE A 136 -14.20 -9.98 4.89
CA ILE A 136 -13.55 -8.68 5.01
C ILE A 136 -14.38 -7.63 4.30
N LEU A 137 -14.25 -6.37 4.73
CA LEU A 137 -14.83 -5.24 4.03
C LEU A 137 -13.72 -4.32 3.54
N LYS A 138 -13.79 -3.87 2.29
CA LYS A 138 -12.92 -2.83 1.72
C LYS A 138 -13.74 -1.77 1.01
N PHE A 139 -13.09 -0.66 0.67
CA PHE A 139 -13.75 0.42 -0.06
C PHE A 139 -13.41 0.40 -1.56
N ALA A 140 -14.37 0.73 -2.41
CA ALA A 140 -14.16 0.91 -3.84
C ALA A 140 -13.13 2.03 -4.08
N GLY A 141 -12.18 1.81 -4.99
CA GLY A 141 -11.09 2.73 -5.29
C GLY A 141 -9.87 2.61 -4.37
N ASN A 142 -10.03 2.03 -3.17
CA ASN A 142 -8.88 1.71 -2.31
C ASN A 142 -8.13 0.47 -2.83
N TYR A 143 -6.81 0.49 -2.72
CA TYR A 143 -5.89 -0.57 -3.11
C TYR A 143 -5.00 -0.97 -1.92
N HIS A 144 -5.01 -2.26 -1.60
CA HIS A 144 -4.29 -2.83 -0.45
C HIS A 144 -3.29 -3.92 -0.87
N GLY A 145 -2.86 -3.90 -2.13
CA GLY A 145 -2.12 -4.99 -2.76
C GLY A 145 -3.02 -5.90 -3.60
N HIS A 146 -2.42 -6.97 -4.13
CA HIS A 146 -3.01 -7.80 -5.19
C HIS A 146 -3.19 -9.28 -4.77
N THR A 147 -3.60 -9.52 -3.53
CA THR A 147 -4.08 -10.86 -3.12
C THR A 147 -5.51 -11.08 -3.57
N ASP A 148 -5.91 -12.34 -3.76
CA ASP A 148 -7.25 -12.73 -4.24
C ASP A 148 -8.40 -11.99 -3.53
N SER A 149 -8.39 -11.93 -2.19
CA SER A 149 -9.42 -11.24 -1.41
C SER A 149 -9.42 -9.72 -1.57
N LEU A 150 -8.37 -9.13 -2.16
CA LEU A 150 -8.26 -7.69 -2.39
C LEU A 150 -8.50 -7.32 -3.86
N LEU A 151 -8.49 -8.31 -4.76
CA LEU A 151 -8.78 -8.19 -6.20
C LEU A 151 -10.26 -8.45 -6.54
N VAL A 152 -11.16 -8.11 -5.61
CA VAL A 152 -12.61 -8.20 -5.83
C VAL A 152 -13.13 -6.83 -6.24
N ALA A 153 -13.66 -6.74 -7.46
CA ALA A 153 -14.31 -5.52 -7.96
C ALA A 153 -15.80 -5.49 -7.53
N GLY A 154 -16.29 -4.36 -7.01
CA GLY A 154 -17.72 -4.00 -6.77
C GLY A 154 -18.63 -5.09 -6.14
N GLY A 155 -19.00 -5.00 -4.86
CA GLY A 155 -20.17 -4.25 -4.39
C GLY A 155 -21.37 -5.20 -4.19
N SER A 156 -21.93 -5.30 -2.98
CA SER A 156 -23.02 -6.25 -2.61
C SER A 156 -24.35 -6.07 -3.39
N GLY A 157 -24.42 -5.09 -4.30
CA GLY A 157 -25.53 -4.86 -5.24
C GLY A 157 -25.20 -5.08 -6.73
N ILE A 158 -23.96 -5.42 -7.09
CA ILE A 158 -23.56 -5.77 -8.48
C ILE A 158 -23.40 -7.29 -8.59
N ALA A 159 -24.34 -8.02 -7.99
CA ALA A 159 -24.50 -9.43 -8.30
C ALA A 159 -24.78 -9.56 -9.81
N GLN A 160 -23.95 -10.36 -10.48
CA GLN A 160 -24.20 -10.98 -11.80
C GLN A 160 -23.84 -10.22 -13.09
N GLN A 161 -23.11 -9.11 -13.08
CA GLN A 161 -22.51 -8.59 -14.32
C GLN A 161 -21.00 -8.79 -14.27
N GLY A 162 -20.52 -9.78 -15.03
CA GLY A 162 -19.13 -10.24 -15.11
C GLY A 162 -18.11 -9.26 -14.55
N LEU A 163 -17.58 -9.58 -13.37
CA LEU A 163 -16.64 -8.77 -12.61
C LEU A 163 -15.31 -8.65 -13.36
N LYS A 164 -15.28 -7.78 -14.37
CA LYS A 164 -14.03 -7.34 -15.00
C LYS A 164 -13.15 -6.75 -13.90
N GLY A 165 -11.98 -7.34 -13.68
CA GLY A 165 -11.08 -7.00 -12.56
C GLY A 165 -10.92 -8.09 -11.52
N SER A 166 -11.66 -9.20 -11.61
CA SER A 166 -11.52 -10.38 -10.74
C SER A 166 -11.21 -11.66 -11.51
N GLU A 167 -10.80 -11.55 -12.78
CA GLU A 167 -10.36 -12.70 -13.56
C GLU A 167 -9.17 -13.42 -12.88
N GLY A 168 -9.33 -14.72 -12.66
CA GLY A 168 -8.33 -15.54 -11.94
C GLY A 168 -8.50 -15.58 -10.42
N VAL A 169 -9.43 -14.81 -9.85
CA VAL A 169 -9.78 -14.85 -8.42
C VAL A 169 -10.81 -15.96 -8.15
N THR A 170 -10.64 -16.71 -7.06
CA THR A 170 -11.56 -17.79 -6.69
C THR A 170 -12.93 -17.27 -6.24
N ALA A 171 -13.98 -18.07 -6.45
CA ALA A 171 -15.34 -17.71 -6.03
C ALA A 171 -15.45 -17.46 -4.51
N GLY A 172 -14.74 -18.25 -3.70
CA GLY A 172 -14.72 -18.06 -2.24
C GLY A 172 -14.09 -16.73 -1.82
N ALA A 173 -12.99 -16.31 -2.47
CA ALA A 173 -12.39 -15.01 -2.19
C ALA A 173 -13.33 -13.85 -2.57
N ILE A 174 -14.10 -14.00 -3.64
CA ILE A 174 -15.14 -13.04 -4.05
C ILE A 174 -16.26 -13.00 -3.00
N GLU A 175 -16.76 -14.15 -2.56
CA GLU A 175 -17.83 -14.25 -1.57
C GLU A 175 -17.45 -13.69 -0.19
N ASP A 176 -16.19 -13.91 0.23
CA ASP A 176 -15.66 -13.43 1.50
C ASP A 176 -15.27 -11.94 1.49
N THR A 177 -15.46 -11.21 0.39
CA THR A 177 -15.03 -9.81 0.27
C THR A 177 -16.19 -8.89 -0.05
N ILE A 178 -16.50 -8.00 0.89
CA ILE A 178 -17.51 -6.96 0.74
C ILE A 178 -16.81 -5.68 0.25
N VAL A 179 -17.38 -5.05 -0.77
CA VAL A 179 -16.89 -3.75 -1.28
C VAL A 179 -17.95 -2.68 -1.01
N ALA A 180 -17.60 -1.67 -0.22
CA ALA A 180 -18.45 -0.52 0.09
C ALA A 180 -17.97 0.75 -0.66
N PRO A 181 -18.83 1.76 -0.86
CA PRO A 181 -18.38 3.08 -1.33
C PRO A 181 -17.50 3.76 -0.27
N TYR A 182 -16.35 4.30 -0.66
CA TYR A 182 -15.52 5.14 0.24
C TYR A 182 -16.32 6.38 0.69
N ASN A 183 -16.03 6.90 1.89
CA ASN A 183 -16.78 7.98 2.54
C ASN A 183 -18.24 7.68 2.91
N VAL A 184 -18.64 6.41 2.90
CA VAL A 184 -19.92 5.95 3.46
C VAL A 184 -19.62 4.88 4.50
N VAL A 185 -20.03 5.10 5.75
CA VAL A 185 -19.92 4.08 6.80
C VAL A 185 -20.90 2.94 6.46
N PRO A 186 -20.42 1.73 6.16
CA PRO A 186 -21.29 0.62 5.82
C PRO A 186 -21.90 0.00 7.07
N GLU A 187 -22.94 -0.81 6.88
CA GLU A 187 -23.38 -1.74 7.93
C GLU A 187 -22.31 -2.83 8.11
N ILE A 188 -21.87 -3.05 9.35
CA ILE A 188 -20.88 -4.06 9.71
C ILE A 188 -21.58 -5.11 10.56
N ASP A 189 -21.71 -6.32 10.03
CA ASP A 189 -22.32 -7.46 10.72
C ASP A 189 -21.26 -8.33 11.45
N ASP A 190 -21.72 -9.36 12.15
CA ASP A 190 -20.88 -10.28 12.92
C ASP A 190 -20.09 -11.27 12.05
N SER A 191 -20.26 -11.26 10.73
CA SER A 191 -19.52 -12.09 9.78
C SER A 191 -18.23 -11.42 9.29
N ILE A 192 -18.06 -10.12 9.54
CA ILE A 192 -16.90 -9.32 9.11
C ILE A 192 -15.80 -9.38 10.17
N ALA A 193 -14.63 -9.89 9.77
CA ALA A 193 -13.42 -9.94 10.57
C ALA A 193 -12.72 -8.57 10.64
N VAL A 194 -12.64 -7.87 9.51
CA VAL A 194 -11.89 -6.62 9.40
C VAL A 194 -12.46 -5.69 8.34
N VAL A 195 -12.43 -4.40 8.63
CA VAL A 195 -12.65 -3.29 7.69
C VAL A 195 -11.30 -2.71 7.30
N CYS A 196 -10.91 -2.87 6.03
CA CYS A 196 -9.68 -2.32 5.47
C CYS A 196 -9.94 -0.98 4.79
N VAL A 197 -9.24 0.07 5.22
CA VAL A 197 -9.39 1.43 4.69
C VAL A 197 -8.05 2.12 4.49
N GLU A 198 -7.87 2.80 3.35
CA GLU A 198 -6.85 3.85 3.22
C GLU A 198 -7.42 5.09 3.92
N PRO A 199 -6.82 5.58 5.02
CA PRO A 199 -7.39 6.70 5.78
C PRO A 199 -7.54 7.97 4.92
N ILE A 200 -6.63 8.17 3.98
CA ILE A 200 -6.79 9.03 2.81
C ILE A 200 -6.61 8.14 1.59
N ALA A 201 -7.64 8.00 0.77
CA ALA A 201 -7.51 7.23 -0.47
C ALA A 201 -6.55 7.95 -1.43
N ALA A 202 -5.54 7.23 -1.91
CA ALA A 202 -4.53 7.75 -2.82
C ALA A 202 -4.50 7.00 -4.16
N ASN A 203 -5.09 5.81 -4.21
CA ASN A 203 -5.09 4.95 -5.41
C ASN A 203 -6.23 5.23 -6.40
N MET A 204 -7.17 6.10 -6.03
CA MET A 204 -8.24 6.62 -6.91
C MET A 204 -8.10 8.14 -7.13
N GLY A 205 -6.86 8.63 -7.12
CA GLY A 205 -6.55 10.03 -6.87
C GLY A 205 -6.51 10.34 -5.38
N LEU A 206 -6.23 11.60 -5.01
CA LEU A 206 -6.18 12.04 -3.62
C LEU A 206 -7.57 12.42 -3.13
N VAL A 207 -8.22 11.54 -2.37
CA VAL A 207 -9.56 11.75 -1.82
C VAL A 207 -9.50 11.67 -0.29
N ALA A 208 -9.71 12.83 0.35
CA ALA A 208 -9.74 12.93 1.80
C ALA A 208 -10.99 12.23 2.40
N PRO A 209 -10.90 11.74 3.65
CA PRO A 209 -12.06 11.23 4.35
C PRO A 209 -13.06 12.37 4.60
N ALA A 210 -14.34 12.09 4.43
CA ALA A 210 -15.40 13.01 4.81
C ALA A 210 -15.40 13.19 6.35
N PRO A 211 -15.81 14.35 6.88
CA PRO A 211 -15.91 14.55 8.32
C PRO A 211 -16.76 13.45 8.98
N GLY A 212 -16.24 12.83 10.04
CA GLY A 212 -16.92 11.76 10.78
C GLY A 212 -16.83 10.37 10.12
N PHE A 213 -16.21 10.23 8.95
CA PHE A 213 -16.12 8.94 8.27
C PHE A 213 -15.23 7.96 9.04
N LEU A 214 -14.00 8.35 9.39
CA LEU A 214 -13.07 7.46 10.08
C LEU A 214 -13.52 7.15 11.51
N GLU A 215 -14.07 8.16 12.20
CA GLU A 215 -14.68 8.03 13.51
C GLU A 215 -15.87 7.07 13.46
N GLY A 216 -16.75 7.22 12.47
CA GLY A 216 -17.89 6.32 12.29
C GLY A 216 -17.48 4.90 11.93
N LEU A 217 -16.40 4.70 11.18
CA LEU A 217 -15.84 3.36 10.95
C LEU A 217 -15.33 2.73 12.25
N ARG A 218 -14.63 3.50 13.09
CA ARG A 218 -14.14 3.03 14.39
C ARG A 218 -15.29 2.59 15.28
N GLU A 219 -16.29 3.46 15.46
CA GLU A 219 -17.48 3.16 16.28
C GLU A 219 -18.24 1.93 15.76
N ALA A 220 -18.41 1.82 14.44
CA ALA A 220 -19.11 0.68 13.84
C ALA A 220 -18.32 -0.63 13.97
N CYS A 221 -17.00 -0.61 13.84
CA CYS A 221 -16.14 -1.77 14.08
C CYS A 221 -16.24 -2.23 15.53
N ASP A 222 -16.18 -1.29 16.49
CA ASP A 222 -16.28 -1.58 17.93
C ASP A 222 -17.63 -2.21 18.28
N ALA A 223 -18.72 -1.65 17.74
CA ALA A 223 -20.07 -2.17 17.96
C ALA A 223 -20.26 -3.59 17.40
N ALA A 224 -19.67 -3.88 16.25
CA ALA A 224 -19.77 -5.19 15.59
C ALA A 224 -18.72 -6.21 16.07
N GLY A 225 -17.68 -5.78 16.80
CA GLY A 225 -16.52 -6.61 17.15
C GLY A 225 -15.66 -6.99 15.93
N ALA A 226 -15.70 -6.19 14.86
CA ALA A 226 -14.79 -6.31 13.73
C ALA A 226 -13.53 -5.49 14.00
N MET A 227 -12.40 -5.88 13.41
CA MET A 227 -11.18 -5.07 13.50
C MET A 227 -11.22 -3.92 12.49
N LEU A 228 -10.71 -2.76 12.86
CA LEU A 228 -10.40 -1.66 11.94
C LEU A 228 -8.93 -1.75 11.50
N LEU A 229 -8.70 -1.81 10.19
CA LEU A 229 -7.36 -1.78 9.61
C LEU A 229 -7.15 -0.49 8.85
N PHE A 230 -6.14 0.29 9.25
CA PHE A 230 -5.64 1.39 8.43
C PHE A 230 -4.49 0.90 7.55
N ASP A 231 -4.70 1.04 6.24
CA ASP A 231 -3.63 0.91 5.27
C ASP A 231 -2.94 2.27 5.12
N GLU A 232 -1.82 2.39 5.82
CA GLU A 232 -0.97 3.57 5.88
C GLU A 232 0.30 3.41 5.03
N VAL A 233 0.31 2.51 4.04
CA VAL A 233 1.45 2.33 3.13
C VAL A 233 1.81 3.63 2.39
N ILE A 234 0.82 4.50 2.13
CA ILE A 234 1.05 5.82 1.52
C ILE A 234 1.03 6.96 2.55
N THR A 235 0.11 6.92 3.53
CA THR A 235 -0.09 8.03 4.48
C THR A 235 0.89 8.01 5.65
N GLY A 236 1.43 6.84 6.00
CA GLY A 236 2.34 6.63 7.12
C GLY A 236 3.59 7.49 7.00
N PHE A 237 3.92 8.21 8.08
CA PHE A 237 5.08 9.10 8.19
C PHE A 237 5.13 10.25 7.18
N ARG A 238 4.10 10.43 6.35
CA ARG A 238 4.00 11.49 5.35
C ARG A 238 3.15 12.66 5.81
N LEU A 239 2.05 12.39 6.50
CA LEU A 239 1.15 13.42 7.01
C LEU A 239 1.70 14.07 8.28
N CYS A 240 2.05 13.23 9.26
CA CYS A 240 2.74 13.61 10.48
C CYS A 240 3.51 12.40 11.03
N ARG A 241 4.07 12.52 12.24
CA ARG A 241 4.94 11.51 12.85
C ARG A 241 4.24 10.15 13.01
N GLY A 242 2.99 10.13 13.47
CA GLY A 242 2.16 8.94 13.66
C GLY A 242 1.22 8.62 12.50
N GLY A 243 1.42 9.23 11.32
CA GLY A 243 0.59 8.95 10.14
C GLY A 243 -0.84 9.52 10.23
N ALA A 244 -1.76 8.95 9.45
CA ALA A 244 -3.14 9.36 9.41
C ALA A 244 -3.88 9.10 10.73
N ALA A 245 -3.53 8.02 11.45
CA ALA A 245 -4.10 7.75 12.76
C ALA A 245 -3.91 8.92 13.74
N GLU A 246 -2.69 9.48 13.84
CA GLU A 246 -2.43 10.68 14.63
C GLU A 246 -3.09 11.92 14.01
N TRP A 247 -3.00 12.08 12.69
CA TRP A 247 -3.53 13.26 11.99
C TRP A 247 -5.05 13.45 12.19
N PHE A 248 -5.81 12.35 12.15
CA PHE A 248 -7.26 12.37 12.32
C PHE A 248 -7.71 12.04 13.74
N GLY A 249 -6.81 11.60 14.63
CA GLY A 249 -7.15 11.21 16.00
C GLY A 249 -8.02 9.95 16.06
N VAL A 250 -7.88 9.03 15.11
CA VAL A 250 -8.61 7.75 15.07
C VAL A 250 -7.63 6.60 15.10
N GLN A 251 -7.73 5.75 16.14
CA GLN A 251 -6.87 4.58 16.31
C GLN A 251 -7.51 3.32 15.70
N PRO A 252 -6.90 2.70 14.67
CA PRO A 252 -7.27 1.37 14.20
C PRO A 252 -6.78 0.28 15.16
N ASP A 253 -7.20 -0.96 14.92
CA ASP A 253 -6.68 -2.13 15.64
C ASP A 253 -5.41 -2.68 14.98
N VAL A 254 -5.26 -2.47 13.66
CA VAL A 254 -4.11 -2.93 12.88
C VAL A 254 -3.69 -1.86 11.88
N TRP A 255 -2.38 -1.71 11.69
CA TRP A 255 -1.78 -0.86 10.65
C TRP A 255 -1.06 -1.71 9.61
N CYS A 256 -1.09 -1.24 8.36
CA CYS A 256 -0.12 -1.62 7.33
C CYS A 256 0.73 -0.38 6.99
N PHE A 257 2.05 -0.52 6.95
CA PHE A 257 3.01 0.53 6.57
C PHE A 257 3.84 0.07 5.37
#